data_AF-A0A9X7LST9-F1
#
_entry.id   AF-A0A9X7LST9-F1
#
_cell.length_a   1.000
_cell.length_b   1.000
_cell.length_c   1.000
_cell.angle_alpha   90.00
_cell.angle_beta   90.00
_cell.angle_gamma   90.00
#
_symmetry.space_group_name_H-M   'P 1'
#
loop_
_entity.id
_entity.type
_entity.pdbx_description
1 polymer ?
#
loop_
_entity_poly.entity_id
_entity_poly.type
_entity_poly.pdbx_seq_one_letter_code
_entity_poly.pdbx_strand_id
1 'polypeptide(L)'
;MKKMIGVITIILLTYSVLHSTPSLAVRTALFFEGHPSVAFSDEVTKEKDVKKEAIPDEYQTLYGKEEDLEHYFFPHVRAHGSGIDMLSACVKKKWFFYKAELGCY
;
A
#
# COMPACT_ATOMS: atom_id res chain seq x y z
N MET A 1 6.66 14.32 -31.36
CA MET A 1 7.53 13.83 -30.26
C MET A 1 7.31 14.57 -28.94
N LYS A 2 7.33 15.92 -28.91
CA LYS A 2 7.05 16.70 -27.67
C LYS A 2 5.75 16.32 -26.95
N LYS A 3 4.65 16.09 -27.68
CA LYS A 3 3.37 15.64 -27.09
C LYS A 3 3.47 14.26 -26.41
N MET A 4 4.18 13.31 -27.01
CA MET A 4 4.39 11.97 -26.44
C MET A 4 5.26 12.02 -25.19
N ILE A 5 6.31 12.85 -25.20
CA ILE A 5 7.15 13.09 -24.02
C ILE A 5 6.29 13.64 -22.88
N GLY A 6 5.45 14.63 -23.15
CA GLY A 6 4.52 15.18 -22.15
C GLY A 6 3.60 14.13 -21.54
N VAL A 7 3.00 13.25 -22.36
CA VAL A 7 2.13 12.17 -21.87
C VAL A 7 2.90 11.19 -20.98
N ILE A 8 4.10 10.76 -21.40
CA ILE A 8 4.95 9.86 -20.61
C ILE A 8 5.32 10.50 -19.27
N THR A 9 5.69 11.78 -19.26
CA THR A 9 6.02 12.50 -18.04
C THR A 9 4.84 12.55 -17.07
N ILE A 10 3.62 12.81 -17.57
CA ILE A 10 2.41 12.82 -16.74
C ILE A 10 2.17 11.44 -16.11
N ILE A 11 2.30 10.36 -16.90
CA ILE A 11 2.11 8.99 -16.39
C ILE A 11 3.12 8.69 -15.27
N LEU A 12 4.40 9.00 -15.48
CA LEU A 12 5.44 8.78 -14.47
C LEU A 12 5.20 9.59 -13.19
N LEU A 13 4.75 10.84 -13.33
CA LEU A 13 4.40 11.68 -12.17
C LEU A 13 3.20 11.09 -11.41
N THR A 14 2.14 10.66 -12.11
CA THR A 14 0.99 10.03 -11.46
C THR A 14 1.37 8.76 -10.73
N TYR A 15 2.16 7.88 -11.37
CA TYR A 15 2.69 6.68 -10.73
C TYR A 15 3.49 7.02 -9.47
N SER A 16 4.35 8.04 -9.56
CA SER A 16 5.17 8.46 -8.43
C SER A 16 4.33 8.94 -7.24
N VAL A 17 3.25 9.68 -7.50
CA VAL A 17 2.32 10.12 -6.45
C VAL A 17 1.56 8.95 -5.85
N LEU A 18 1.02 8.06 -6.68
CA LEU A 18 0.23 6.90 -6.22
C LEU A 18 1.04 5.91 -5.37
N HIS A 19 2.36 5.84 -5.57
CA HIS A 19 3.26 4.97 -4.82
C HIS A 19 4.14 5.72 -3.80
N SER A 20 3.86 6.99 -3.53
CA SER A 20 4.65 7.82 -2.60
C SER A 20 4.43 7.50 -1.13
N THR A 21 3.25 6.99 -0.77
CA THR A 21 2.90 6.62 0.61
C THR A 21 2.30 5.22 0.65
N PRO A 22 2.43 4.52 1.79
CA PRO A 22 1.94 3.16 1.93
C PRO A 22 0.41 3.07 1.77
N SER A 23 -0.34 4.01 2.36
CA SER A 23 -1.79 4.09 2.20
C SER A 23 -2.21 4.28 0.74
N LEU A 24 -1.55 5.18 -0.02
CA LEU A 24 -1.85 5.38 -1.44
C LEU A 24 -1.55 4.12 -2.27
N ALA A 25 -0.48 3.39 -1.94
CA ALA A 25 -0.16 2.14 -2.63
C ALA A 25 -1.25 1.08 -2.42
N VAL A 26 -1.79 0.94 -1.21
CA VAL A 26 -2.90 0.01 -0.91
C VAL A 26 -4.17 0.41 -1.65
N ARG A 27 -4.54 1.70 -1.59
CA ARG A 27 -5.71 2.23 -2.30
C ARG A 27 -5.59 2.02 -3.81
N THR A 28 -4.40 2.24 -4.36
CA THR A 28 -4.10 1.99 -5.78
C THR A 28 -4.28 0.51 -6.13
N ALA A 29 -3.78 -0.41 -5.30
CA ALA A 29 -3.95 -1.85 -5.51
C ALA A 29 -5.44 -2.26 -5.46
N LEU A 30 -6.20 -1.79 -4.47
CA LEU A 30 -7.65 -2.03 -4.36
C LEU A 30 -8.42 -1.51 -5.57
N PHE A 31 -8.05 -0.34 -6.09
CA PHE A 31 -8.66 0.23 -7.29
C PHE A 31 -8.43 -0.67 -8.52
N PHE A 32 -7.21 -1.18 -8.71
CA PHE A 32 -6.89 -2.08 -9.83
C PHE A 32 -7.50 -3.47 -9.68
N GLU A 33 -7.73 -3.95 -8.46
CA GLU A 33 -8.51 -5.16 -8.17
C GLU A 33 -10.04 -4.97 -8.35
N GLY A 34 -10.48 -3.80 -8.82
CA GLY A 34 -11.90 -3.56 -9.13
C GLY A 34 -12.74 -3.15 -7.93
N HIS A 35 -12.13 -2.66 -6.85
CA HIS A 35 -12.81 -2.16 -5.65
C HIS A 35 -12.60 -0.65 -5.46
N PRO A 36 -13.04 0.21 -6.42
CA PRO A 36 -12.82 1.64 -6.32
C PRO A 36 -13.53 2.26 -5.12
N SER A 37 -14.70 1.74 -4.72
CA SER A 37 -15.41 2.23 -3.53
C SER A 37 -14.59 2.11 -2.25
N VAL A 38 -13.90 0.97 -2.07
CA VAL A 38 -13.05 0.72 -0.91
C VAL A 38 -11.73 1.50 -1.02
N ALA A 39 -11.19 1.67 -2.22
CA ALA A 39 -10.00 2.49 -2.45
C ALA A 39 -10.20 3.96 -2.03
N PHE A 40 -11.42 4.49 -2.15
CA PHE A 40 -11.76 5.87 -1.75
C PHE A 40 -12.42 5.97 -0.37
N SER A 41 -12.73 4.86 0.30
CA SER A 41 -13.30 4.90 1.64
C SER A 41 -12.22 5.14 2.69
N ASP A 42 -12.67 5.63 3.85
CA ASP A 42 -11.83 5.76 5.05
C ASP A 42 -11.69 4.44 5.82
N GLU A 43 -12.18 3.33 5.27
CA GLU A 43 -12.17 2.02 5.91
C GLU A 43 -10.84 1.28 5.75
N VAL A 44 -9.91 1.83 4.94
CA VAL A 44 -8.53 1.33 4.84
C VAL A 44 -7.76 1.78 6.09
N THR A 45 -7.69 0.88 7.07
CA THR A 45 -7.11 1.17 8.37
C THR A 45 -5.74 0.52 8.49
N LYS A 46 -4.72 1.30 8.83
CA LYS A 46 -3.38 0.77 9.15
C LYS A 46 -3.47 -0.06 10.43
N GLU A 47 -2.94 -1.28 10.40
CA GLU A 47 -2.76 -2.07 11.61
C GLU A 47 -1.78 -1.35 12.53
N LYS A 48 -2.19 -1.13 13.78
CA LYS A 48 -1.29 -0.63 14.81
C LYS A 48 -0.42 -1.79 15.27
N ASP A 49 0.82 -1.81 14.79
CA ASP A 49 1.82 -2.73 15.30
C ASP A 49 2.22 -2.28 16.72
N VAL A 50 1.56 -2.88 17.71
CA VAL A 50 1.75 -2.60 19.14
C VAL A 50 3.22 -2.80 19.55
N LYS A 51 3.96 -3.69 18.87
CA LYS A 51 5.39 -3.90 19.16
C LYS A 51 6.26 -2.79 18.60
N LYS A 52 5.96 -2.27 17.40
CA LYS A 52 6.67 -1.10 16.85
C LYS A 52 6.33 0.19 17.61
N GLU A 53 5.07 0.42 17.99
CA GLU A 53 4.68 1.61 18.77
C GLU A 53 5.22 1.61 20.21
N ALA A 54 5.42 0.42 20.80
CA ALA A 54 5.97 0.29 22.16
C ALA A 54 7.50 0.39 22.24
N ILE A 55 8.22 0.30 21.12
CA ILE A 55 9.68 0.44 21.09
C ILE A 55 10.01 1.92 20.83
N PRO A 56 10.64 2.61 21.81
CA PRO A 56 11.09 3.99 21.60
C PRO A 56 12.01 4.08 20.38
N ASP A 57 11.97 5.19 19.65
CA ASP A 57 12.73 5.40 18.40
C ASP A 57 14.23 5.04 18.54
N GLU A 58 14.80 5.27 19.72
CA GLU A 58 16.19 4.97 20.08
C GLU A 58 16.55 3.46 20.02
N TYR A 59 15.56 2.58 20.21
CA TYR A 59 15.75 1.13 20.27
C TYR A 59 15.23 0.39 19.02
N GLN A 60 14.60 1.10 18.07
CA GLN A 60 14.15 0.52 16.80
C GLN A 60 15.30 -0.10 16.01
N THR A 61 16.51 0.44 16.10
CA THR A 61 17.69 -0.10 15.40
C THR A 61 18.26 -1.39 16.02
N LEU A 62 17.98 -1.63 17.31
CA LEU A 62 18.47 -2.79 18.07
C LEU A 62 17.50 -3.98 18.00
N TYR A 63 16.20 -3.71 17.96
CA TYR A 63 15.15 -4.74 18.01
C TYR A 63 14.29 -4.79 16.74
N GLY A 64 14.25 -3.73 15.93
CA GLY A 64 13.45 -3.62 14.71
C GLY A 64 14.18 -4.21 13.51
N LYS A 65 14.23 -5.53 13.44
CA LYS A 65 14.61 -6.27 12.23
C LYS A 65 13.41 -6.96 11.58
N GLU A 66 12.20 -6.52 11.90
CA GLU A 66 11.05 -6.79 11.05
C GLU A 66 11.13 -5.80 9.90
N GLU A 67 11.31 -6.31 8.69
CA GLU A 67 11.29 -5.53 7.46
C GLU A 67 10.19 -4.45 7.51
N ASP A 68 10.39 -3.30 6.88
CA ASP A 68 9.41 -2.20 6.76
C ASP A 68 8.13 -2.63 6.01
N LEU A 69 7.41 -3.58 6.60
CA LEU A 69 6.14 -4.16 6.22
C LEU A 69 5.11 -3.44 7.07
N GLU A 70 4.35 -2.56 6.41
CA GLU A 70 3.16 -1.99 7.02
C GLU A 70 1.96 -2.85 6.65
N HIS A 71 1.16 -3.24 7.63
CA HIS A 71 -0.05 -4.01 7.42
C HIS A 71 -1.27 -3.08 7.43
N TYR A 72 -2.20 -3.33 6.51
CA TYR A 72 -3.46 -2.58 6.40
C TYR A 72 -4.62 -3.58 6.35
N PHE A 73 -5.70 -3.24 7.02
CA PHE A 73 -6.96 -3.97 6.94
C PHE A 73 -8.01 -3.11 6.21
N PHE A 74 -8.93 -3.79 5.55
CA PHE A 74 -10.04 -3.17 4.83
C PHE A 74 -11.25 -4.13 4.83
N PRO A 75 -12.46 -3.60 4.60
CA PRO A 75 -13.67 -4.42 4.51
C PRO A 75 -13.55 -5.47 3.42
N HIS A 76 -14.37 -6.51 3.52
CA HIS A 76 -14.35 -7.69 2.67
C HIS A 76 -14.35 -7.33 1.18
N VAL A 77 -13.21 -7.53 0.52
CA VAL A 77 -13.07 -7.38 -0.93
C VAL A 77 -12.65 -8.70 -1.52
N ARG A 78 -13.28 -9.07 -2.65
CA ARG A 78 -12.94 -10.29 -3.37
C ARG A 78 -11.89 -10.01 -4.41
N ALA A 79 -10.78 -10.73 -4.37
CA ALA A 79 -9.74 -10.62 -5.39
C ALA A 79 -10.33 -10.79 -6.80
N HIS A 80 -9.91 -9.93 -7.74
CA HIS A 80 -10.40 -9.99 -9.10
C HIS A 80 -9.91 -11.28 -9.78
N GLY A 81 -10.83 -12.21 -10.05
CA GLY A 81 -10.56 -13.43 -10.81
C GLY A 81 -10.27 -14.70 -9.98
N SER A 82 -9.89 -14.60 -8.70
CA SER A 82 -9.78 -15.79 -7.84
C SER A 82 -10.99 -16.00 -6.93
N GLY A 83 -11.78 -14.95 -6.68
CA GLY A 83 -12.92 -15.01 -5.75
C GLY A 83 -12.52 -15.25 -4.29
N ILE A 84 -11.22 -15.26 -4.01
CA ILE A 84 -10.69 -15.37 -2.66
C ILE A 84 -10.91 -14.04 -1.97
N ASP A 85 -11.49 -14.14 -0.78
CA ASP A 85 -11.69 -13.00 0.08
C ASP A 85 -10.35 -12.45 0.59
N MET A 86 -10.09 -11.20 0.25
CA MET A 86 -8.94 -10.43 0.73
C MET A 86 -9.43 -9.46 1.81
N LEU A 87 -8.78 -9.49 2.97
CA LEU A 87 -9.10 -8.65 4.12
C LEU A 87 -7.92 -7.78 4.56
N SER A 88 -6.73 -8.04 4.02
CA SER A 88 -5.48 -7.42 4.45
C SER A 88 -4.56 -7.09 3.27
N ALA A 89 -3.70 -6.10 3.45
CA ALA A 89 -2.56 -5.81 2.58
C ALA A 89 -1.28 -5.71 3.40
N CYS A 90 -0.18 -6.18 2.84
CA CYS A 90 1.15 -5.74 3.23
C CYS A 90 1.63 -4.64 2.31
N VAL A 91 2.37 -3.70 2.85
CA VAL A 91 3.09 -2.72 2.06
C VAL A 91 4.57 -2.81 2.38
N LYS A 92 5.38 -2.97 1.34
CA LYS A 92 6.84 -2.95 1.45
C LYS A 92 7.40 -1.73 0.73
N LYS A 93 8.32 -1.02 1.38
CA LYS A 93 9.09 0.04 0.72
C LYS A 93 10.14 -0.59 -0.19
N LYS A 94 10.12 -0.20 -1.47
CA LYS A 94 11.13 -0.56 -2.46
C LYS A 94 11.70 0.72 -3.07
N TRP A 95 12.95 1.01 -2.72
CA TRP A 95 13.65 2.23 -3.16
C TRP A 95 12.90 3.50 -2.72
N PHE A 96 12.26 4.24 -3.64
CA PHE A 96 11.49 5.45 -3.35
C PHE A 96 9.97 5.21 -3.32
N PHE A 97 9.52 3.99 -3.63
CA PHE A 97 8.11 3.69 -3.83
C PHE A 97 7.62 2.63 -2.84
N TYR A 98 6.33 2.69 -2.54
CA TYR A 98 5.64 1.68 -1.74
C TYR A 98 4.92 0.71 -2.66
N LYS A 99 5.14 -0.58 -2.44
CA LYS A 99 4.46 -1.66 -3.15
C LYS A 99 3.50 -2.34 -2.18
N ALA A 100 2.22 -2.37 -2.55
CA ALA A 100 1.20 -3.10 -1.80
C ALA A 100 0.97 -4.49 -2.40
N GLU A 101 0.77 -5.46 -1.53
CA GLU A 101 0.38 -6.84 -1.85
C GLU A 101 -0.87 -7.16 -1.04
N LEU A 102 -1.93 -7.61 -1.71
CA LEU A 102 -3.23 -7.91 -1.10
C LEU A 102 -3.30 -9.40 -0.72
N GLY A 103 -3.95 -9.72 0.40
CA GLY A 103 -4.12 -11.09 0.88
C GLY A 103 -2.90 -11.65 1.63
N CYS A 104 -2.34 -10.87 2.55
CA CYS A 104 -1.13 -11.24 3.30
C CYS A 104 -1.33 -12.18 4.50
N TYR A 105 -2.56 -12.64 4.72
CA TYR A 105 -2.95 -13.49 5.84
C TYR A 105 -3.56 -14.81 5.36
#